data_AF-A0A7C1WND1-F1
#
_entry.id   AF-A0A7C1WND1-F1
#
_cell.length_a   1.000
_cell.length_b   1.000
_cell.length_c   1.000
_cell.angle_alpha   90.00
_cell.angle_beta   90.00
_cell.angle_gamma   90.00
#
_symmetry.space_group_name_H-M   'P 1'
#
loop_
_entity.id
_entity.type
_entity.pdbx_description
1 polymer ?
#
loop_
_entity_poly.entity_id
_entity_poly.type
_entity_poly.pdbx_seq_one_letter_code
_entity_poly.pdbx_strand_id
1 'polypeptide(L)' 'MSSEVLSVRIRRELKEKMREFKEVDWRREIEGFIEHRLKELELERVLRAVEGALENVPPSSEPAWRAIRESREGE' A
#
# COMPACT_ATOMS: atom_id res chain seq x y z
N MET A 1 -22.59 -9.93 -3.54
CA MET A 1 -21.13 -9.82 -3.31
C MET A 1 -20.61 -11.22 -3.07
N SER A 2 -19.59 -11.67 -3.80
CA SER A 2 -18.97 -12.98 -3.58
C SER A 2 -18.01 -12.88 -2.39
N SER A 3 -18.11 -13.81 -1.46
CA SER A 3 -17.16 -13.96 -0.35
C SER A 3 -16.36 -15.24 -0.56
N GLU A 4 -15.05 -15.17 -0.33
CA GLU A 4 -14.14 -16.31 -0.38
C GLU A 4 -13.70 -16.70 1.04
N VAL A 5 -13.36 -17.97 1.26
CA VAL A 5 -12.92 -18.47 2.56
C VAL A 5 -11.39 -18.48 2.65
N LEU A 6 -10.83 -17.70 3.56
CA LEU A 6 -9.42 -17.76 3.93
C LEU A 6 -9.23 -18.64 5.18
N SER A 7 -8.56 -19.79 5.02
CA SER A 7 -8.22 -20.69 6.12
C SER A 7 -6.73 -20.61 6.45
N VAL A 8 -6.40 -20.08 7.64
CA VAL A 8 -5.01 -19.95 8.11
C VAL A 8 -4.82 -20.75 9.40
N ARG A 9 -3.76 -21.56 9.44
CA ARG A 9 -3.36 -22.25 10.67
C ARG A 9 -2.64 -21.27 11.59
N ILE A 10 -3.13 -21.14 12.81
CA ILE A 10 -2.53 -20.30 13.85
C ILE A 10 -2.22 -21.13 15.10
N ARG A 11 -1.38 -20.57 15.99
CA ARG A 11 -1.09 -21.18 17.29
C ARG A 11 -2.39 -21.37 18.09
N ARG A 12 -2.51 -22.51 18.78
CA ARG A 12 -3.71 -22.85 19.57
C ARG A 12 -4.04 -21.79 20.62
N GLU A 13 -3.04 -21.36 21.38
CA GLU A 13 -3.16 -20.33 22.42
C GLU A 13 -3.70 -19.00 21.87
N LEU A 14 -3.31 -18.62 20.64
CA LEU A 14 -3.83 -17.41 20.00
C LEU A 14 -5.32 -17.56 19.70
N LYS A 15 -5.74 -18.72 19.16
CA LYS A 15 -7.16 -18.97 18.89
C LYS A 15 -7.98 -19.03 20.19
N GLU A 16 -7.40 -19.52 21.27
CA GLU A 16 -8.02 -19.51 22.61
C GLU A 16 -8.24 -18.08 23.10
N LYS A 17 -7.21 -17.23 23.08
CA LYS A 17 -7.35 -15.80 23.42
C LYS A 17 -8.38 -15.09 22.55
N MET A 18 -8.36 -15.31 21.23
CA MET A 18 -9.39 -14.74 20.35
C MET A 18 -10.82 -15.14 20.75
N ARG A 19 -11.02 -16.34 21.32
CA ARG A 19 -12.34 -16.78 21.79
C ARG A 19 -12.75 -16.17 23.13
N GLU A 20 -11.80 -15.70 23.93
CA GLU A 20 -12.07 -14.99 25.19
C GLU A 20 -12.69 -13.61 24.91
N PHE A 21 -12.21 -12.91 23.88
CA PHE A 21 -12.71 -11.60 23.44
C PHE A 21 -13.74 -11.77 22.30
N LYS A 22 -14.98 -12.10 22.66
CA LYS A 22 -16.07 -12.35 21.69
C LYS A 22 -16.70 -11.08 21.14
N GLU A 23 -16.50 -9.95 21.82
CA GLU A 23 -16.96 -8.62 21.43
C GLU A 23 -16.19 -8.08 20.22
N VAL A 24 -15.03 -8.65 19.90
CA VAL A 24 -14.22 -8.24 18.76
C VAL A 24 -14.69 -8.95 17.50
N ASP A 25 -14.97 -8.18 16.45
CA ASP A 25 -15.18 -8.69 15.10
C ASP A 25 -13.84 -9.08 14.46
N TRP A 26 -13.36 -10.27 14.81
CA TRP A 26 -12.09 -10.79 14.30
C TRP A 26 -12.05 -10.90 12.77
N ARG A 27 -13.20 -11.04 12.11
CA ARG A 27 -13.23 -11.04 10.64
C ARG A 27 -12.84 -9.65 10.13
N ARG A 28 -13.50 -8.61 10.63
CA ARG A 28 -13.22 -7.23 10.24
C ARG A 28 -11.78 -6.81 10.58
N GLU A 29 -11.26 -7.22 11.73
CA GLU A 29 -9.87 -6.95 12.11
C GLU A 29 -8.87 -7.58 11.14
N ILE A 30 -9.10 -8.84 10.76
CA ILE A 30 -8.22 -9.55 9.82
C ILE A 30 -8.33 -8.96 8.41
N GLU A 31 -9.55 -8.69 7.93
CA GLU A 31 -9.77 -8.04 6.63
C GLU A 31 -9.08 -6.66 6.60
N GLY A 32 -9.27 -5.84 7.63
CA GLY A 32 -8.65 -4.52 7.73
C GLY A 32 -7.12 -4.57 7.76
N PHE A 33 -6.54 -5.53 8.50
CA PHE A 33 -5.10 -5.75 8.49
C PHE A 33 -4.58 -6.13 7.09
N ILE A 34 -5.25 -7.06 6.41
CA ILE A 34 -4.87 -7.51 5.07
C ILE A 34 -4.98 -6.35 4.07
N GLU A 35 -6.08 -5.60 4.07
CA GLU A 35 -6.27 -4.44 3.19
C GLU A 35 -5.19 -3.37 3.40
N HIS A 36 -4.88 -3.04 4.65
CA HIS A 36 -3.84 -2.07 4.96
C HIS A 36 -2.48 -2.55 4.44
N ARG A 37 -2.14 -3.81 4.69
CA ARG A 37 -0.87 -4.38 4.24
C ARG A 37 -0.76 -4.43 2.72
N LEU A 38 -1.86 -4.72 2.02
CA LEU A 38 -1.90 -4.70 0.55
C LEU A 38 -1.63 -3.29 0.02
N LYS A 39 -2.26 -2.25 0.59
CA LYS A 39 -2.01 -0.86 0.19
C LYS A 39 -0.55 -0.46 0.35
N GLU A 40 0.09 -0.86 1.46
CA GLU A 40 1.52 -0.61 1.66
C GLU A 40 2.38 -1.29 0.58
N LEU A 41 2.12 -2.56 0.28
CA LEU A 41 2.86 -3.32 -0.73
C LEU A 41 2.67 -2.75 -2.13
N GLU A 42 1.45 -2.30 -2.46
CA GLU A 42 1.16 -1.62 -3.73
C GLU A 42 1.91 -0.29 -3.84
N LEU A 43 1.90 0.53 -2.79
CA LEU A 43 2.67 1.78 -2.76
C LEU A 43 4.16 1.51 -2.95
N GLU A 44 4.71 0.54 -2.21
CA GLU A 44 6.13 0.17 -2.31
C GLU A 44 6.48 -0.34 -3.71
N ARG A 45 5.58 -1.09 -4.36
CA ARG A 45 5.75 -1.52 -5.76
C ARG A 45 5.77 -0.33 -6.72
N VAL A 46 4.89 0.65 -6.53
CA VAL A 46 4.86 1.88 -7.37
C VAL A 46 6.13 2.69 -7.18
N LEU A 47 6.57 2.92 -5.95
CA LEU A 47 7.78 3.67 -5.66
C LEU A 47 9.02 3.01 -6.28
N ARG A 48 9.17 1.70 -6.13
CA ARG A 48 10.25 0.95 -6.79
C ARG A 48 10.23 1.08 -8.31
N ALA A 49 9.04 1.09 -8.92
CA ALA A 49 8.93 1.28 -10.37
C ALA A 49 9.35 2.70 -10.80
N VAL A 50 8.99 3.72 -10.01
CA VAL A 50 9.43 5.11 -10.24
C VAL A 50 10.95 5.23 -10.08
N GLU A 51 11.52 4.68 -9.02
CA GLU A 51 12.97 4.67 -8.80
C GLU A 51 13.72 3.99 -9.95
N GLY A 52 13.25 2.82 -10.38
CA GLY A 52 13.85 2.11 -11.52
C GLY A 52 13.74 2.89 -12.84
N ALA A 53 12.63 3.60 -13.08
CA ALA A 53 12.48 4.45 -14.25
C ALA A 53 13.42 5.68 -14.22
N LEU A 54 13.78 6.15 -13.02
CA LEU A 54 14.64 7.32 -12.81
C LEU A 54 16.12 6.96 -12.61
N GLU A 55 16.48 5.69 -12.47
CA GLU A 55 17.83 5.23 -12.10
C GLU A 55 18.95 5.85 -12.96
N ASN A 56 18.70 6.03 -14.25
CA ASN A 56 19.65 6.58 -15.22
C ASN A 56 19.28 8.00 -15.71
N VAL A 57 18.30 8.64 -15.08
CA VAL A 57 17.87 9.99 -15.43
C VAL A 57 18.64 10.99 -14.57
N PRO A 58 19.49 11.84 -15.16
CA PRO A 58 20.20 12.85 -14.39
C PRO A 58 19.22 13.86 -13.78
N PRO A 59 19.52 14.42 -12.60
CA PRO A 59 18.73 15.50 -12.03
C PRO A 59 18.64 16.67 -13.00
N SER A 60 17.44 17.26 -13.13
CA SER A 60 17.26 18.46 -13.95
C SER A 60 18.13 19.61 -13.47
N SER A 61 18.72 20.35 -14.41
CA SER A 61 19.50 21.57 -14.14
C SER A 61 18.64 22.74 -13.65
N GLU A 62 17.33 22.64 -13.81
CA GLU A 62 16.39 23.66 -13.37
C GLU A 62 15.12 23.06 -12.75
N PRO A 63 14.46 23.79 -11.83
CA PRO A 63 13.22 23.33 -11.22
C PRO A 63 12.09 23.19 -12.25
N ALA A 64 11.30 22.11 -12.13
CA ALA A 64 10.18 21.83 -13.04
C ALA A 64 9.18 22.99 -13.17
N TRP A 65 8.94 23.75 -12.10
CA TRP A 65 8.00 24.88 -12.14
C TRP A 65 8.44 26.01 -13.06
N ARG A 66 9.75 26.20 -13.25
CA ARG A 66 10.29 27.21 -14.17
C ARG A 66 10.03 26.78 -15.62
N ALA A 67 10.41 25.55 -15.96
CA ALA A 67 10.17 24.99 -17.28
C ALA A 67 8.68 24.97 -17.66
N ILE A 68 7.78 24.61 -16.71
CA ILE A 68 6.33 24.63 -16.93
C ILE A 68 5.83 26.05 -17.17
N ARG A 69 6.34 27.04 -16.44
CA ARG A 69 5.95 28.44 -16.60
C ARG A 69 6.39 28.98 -17.96
N GLU A 70 7.64 28.74 -18.33
CA GLU A 70 8.18 29.15 -19.64
C GLU A 70 7.41 28.51 -20.79
N SER A 71 7.03 27.23 -20.68
CA SER A 71 6.18 26.55 -21.66
C SER A 71 4.77 27.14 -21.77
N ARG A 72 4.21 27.69 -20.68
CA ARG A 72 2.86 28.29 -20.67
C ARG A 72 2.83 29.73 -21.15
N GLU A 73 3.90 30.48 -20.89
CA GLU A 73 4.02 31.89 -21.28
C GLU A 73 4.58 32.05 -22.71
N GLY A 74 5.11 30.98 -23.29
CA GLY A 74 5.67 30.94 -24.65
C GLY A 74 4.70 30.53 -25.77
N GLU A 75 3.43 30.22 -25.46
CA GLU A 75 2.29 30.11 -26.40
C GLU A 75 1.48 31.41 -26.43
#